data_AF-A0AAP4Q116-F1
#
_entry.id   AF-A0AAP4Q116-F1
#
_cell.length_a   1.000
_cell.length_b   1.000
_cell.length_c   1.000
_cell.angle_alpha   90.00
_cell.angle_beta   90.00
_cell.angle_gamma   90.00
#
_symmetry.space_group_name_H-M   'P 1'
#
loop_
_entity.id
_entity.type
_entity.pdbx_description
1 polymer ?
#
loop_
_entity_poly.entity_id
_entity_poly.type
_entity_poly.pdbx_seq_one_letter_code
_entity_poly.pdbx_strand_id
1 'polypeptide(L)'
;ASAFLAMGKPAEVAGTAINAILQKLGTADKQGKKFQDALDQIGLSSEELKENISNNAQGAIVDFLTRIKDVADDEKLGLLSNMFGQEDADDVALLTVELHNYTDAIKNLADKTKYAGSKTREIEIRSKTTANMRTLF
;
A
#
# COMPACT_ATOMS: atom_id res chain seq x y z
N ALA A 1 2.86 -24.70 -5.44
CA ALA A 1 3.93 -23.81 -5.95
C ALA A 1 3.36 -22.87 -7.02
N SER A 2 2.36 -22.05 -6.66
CA SER A 2 1.54 -21.35 -7.67
C SER A 2 1.42 -19.83 -7.45
N ALA A 3 1.88 -19.30 -6.32
CA ALA A 3 1.78 -17.87 -6.02
C ALA A 3 2.87 -17.00 -6.69
N PHE A 4 3.97 -17.60 -7.14
CA PHE A 4 5.11 -16.88 -7.74
C PHE A 4 5.08 -16.81 -9.28
N LEU A 5 4.42 -17.75 -9.97
CA LEU A 5 4.32 -17.73 -11.45
C LEU A 5 3.20 -16.82 -11.95
N ALA A 6 2.21 -16.50 -11.10
CA ALA A 6 1.26 -15.40 -11.29
C ALA A 6 1.83 -14.06 -10.76
N MET A 7 3.11 -13.95 -10.45
CA MET A 7 3.72 -12.77 -9.81
C MET A 7 4.45 -11.85 -10.80
N GLY A 8 4.35 -12.10 -12.11
CA GLY A 8 4.87 -11.20 -13.13
C GLY A 8 3.86 -10.09 -13.42
N LYS A 9 2.92 -10.34 -14.33
CA LYS A 9 1.89 -9.38 -14.74
C LYS A 9 1.07 -8.77 -13.58
N PRO A 10 0.54 -9.54 -12.61
CA PRO A 10 -0.23 -8.99 -11.50
C PRO A 10 0.60 -8.16 -10.52
N ALA A 11 1.88 -8.49 -10.32
CA ALA A 11 2.76 -7.69 -9.45
C ALA A 11 3.23 -6.42 -10.14
N GLU A 12 3.49 -6.48 -11.45
CA GLU A 12 3.78 -5.30 -12.29
C GLU A 12 2.58 -4.35 -12.29
N VAL A 13 1.36 -4.85 -12.55
CA VAL A 13 0.13 -4.06 -12.52
C VAL A 13 -0.16 -3.50 -11.13
N ALA A 14 0.00 -4.31 -10.07
CA ALA A 14 -0.13 -3.82 -8.69
C ALA A 14 0.90 -2.74 -8.37
N GLY A 15 2.15 -2.88 -8.84
CA GLY A 15 3.20 -1.89 -8.67
C GLY A 15 2.87 -0.56 -9.36
N THR A 16 2.36 -0.61 -10.59
CA THR A 16 1.88 0.56 -11.33
C THR A 16 0.71 1.23 -10.60
N ALA A 17 -0.31 0.46 -10.21
CA ALA A 17 -1.47 0.97 -9.47
C ALA A 17 -1.06 1.64 -8.15
N ILE A 18 -0.18 1.00 -7.36
CA ILE A 18 0.32 1.58 -6.10
C ILE A 18 1.07 2.90 -6.36
N ASN A 19 1.88 2.95 -7.41
CA ASN A 19 2.62 4.17 -7.76
C ASN A 19 1.68 5.30 -8.21
N ALA A 20 0.66 4.97 -9.02
CA ALA A 20 -0.39 5.92 -9.42
C ALA A 20 -1.17 6.44 -8.19
N ILE A 21 -1.55 5.54 -7.28
CA ILE A 21 -2.18 5.87 -6.00
C ILE A 21 -1.30 6.81 -5.18
N LEU A 22 -0.04 6.46 -4.93
CA LEU A 22 0.87 7.29 -4.14
C LEU A 22 1.08 8.68 -4.76
N GLN A 23 1.23 8.76 -6.08
CA GLN A 23 1.41 10.04 -6.78
C GLN A 23 0.15 10.90 -6.73
N LYS A 24 -1.02 10.33 -7.04
CA LYS A 24 -2.30 11.07 -7.09
C LYS A 24 -2.75 11.47 -5.70
N LEU A 25 -2.72 10.54 -4.74
CA LEU A 25 -3.11 10.82 -3.37
C LEU A 25 -2.08 11.74 -2.66
N GLY A 26 -0.78 11.57 -2.92
CA GLY A 26 0.28 12.45 -2.39
C GLY A 26 0.25 13.87 -2.97
N THR A 27 -0.39 14.04 -4.13
CA THR A 27 -0.64 15.35 -4.75
C THR A 27 -2.12 15.72 -4.72
N ALA A 28 -2.92 15.12 -3.83
CA ALA A 28 -4.37 15.29 -3.77
C ALA A 28 -4.79 16.77 -3.73
N ASP A 29 -4.10 17.60 -2.94
CA ASP A 29 -4.31 19.05 -2.84
C ASP A 29 -4.13 19.82 -4.17
N LYS A 30 -3.38 19.24 -5.12
CA LYS A 30 -3.10 19.80 -6.44
C LYS A 30 -3.99 19.22 -7.54
N GLN A 31 -4.81 18.22 -7.23
CA GLN A 31 -5.69 17.59 -8.21
C GLN A 31 -6.94 18.43 -8.44
N GLY A 32 -7.45 18.40 -9.68
CA GLY A 32 -8.60 19.19 -10.11
C GLY A 32 -9.92 18.80 -9.45
N LYS A 33 -10.97 19.58 -9.71
CA LYS A 33 -12.30 19.43 -9.09
C LYS A 33 -12.88 18.02 -9.18
N LYS A 34 -12.77 17.33 -10.32
CA LYS A 34 -13.26 15.95 -10.50
C LYS A 34 -12.64 14.94 -9.52
N PHE A 35 -11.36 15.12 -9.20
CA PHE A 35 -10.69 14.27 -8.22
C PHE A 35 -11.19 14.55 -6.80
N GLN A 36 -11.40 15.83 -6.46
CA GLN A 36 -11.97 16.22 -5.17
C GLN A 36 -13.38 15.69 -4.99
N ASP A 37 -14.24 15.86 -6.00
CA ASP A 37 -15.62 15.34 -5.97
C ASP A 37 -15.63 13.80 -5.84
N ALA A 38 -14.72 13.10 -6.51
CA ALA A 38 -14.59 11.65 -6.40
C ALA A 38 -14.06 11.18 -5.04
N LEU A 39 -13.16 11.94 -4.39
CA LEU A 39 -12.75 11.68 -3.01
C LEU A 39 -13.92 11.88 -2.04
N ASP A 40 -14.68 12.96 -2.23
CA ASP A 40 -15.83 13.28 -1.37
C ASP A 40 -16.92 12.20 -1.46
N GLN A 41 -17.15 11.66 -2.66
CA GLN A 41 -18.06 10.53 -2.89
C GLN A 41 -17.71 9.28 -2.07
N ILE A 42 -16.43 9.06 -1.76
CA ILE A 42 -15.98 7.96 -0.90
C ILE A 42 -15.73 8.39 0.55
N GLY A 43 -16.16 9.60 0.93
CA GLY A 43 -16.03 10.13 2.28
C GLY A 43 -14.62 10.56 2.67
N LEU A 44 -13.77 10.87 1.67
CA LEU A 44 -12.41 11.36 1.87
C LEU A 44 -12.29 12.83 1.49
N SER A 45 -11.43 13.55 2.20
CA SER A 45 -10.96 14.87 1.79
C SER A 45 -9.49 14.80 1.40
N SER A 46 -9.05 15.65 0.46
CA SER A 46 -7.64 15.75 0.07
C SER A 46 -6.72 16.13 1.22
N GLU A 47 -7.20 16.93 2.18
CA GLU A 47 -6.47 17.30 3.39
C GLU A 47 -6.28 16.09 4.33
N GLU A 48 -7.37 15.37 4.64
CA GLU A 48 -7.33 14.16 5.46
C GLU A 48 -6.43 13.09 4.82
N LEU A 49 -6.57 12.91 3.51
CA LEU A 49 -5.76 11.97 2.74
C LEU A 49 -4.27 12.31 2.79
N LYS A 50 -3.92 13.59 2.66
CA LYS A 50 -2.54 14.07 2.75
C LYS A 50 -1.96 13.84 4.15
N GLU A 51 -2.74 14.12 5.19
CA GLU A 51 -2.35 13.85 6.58
C GLU A 51 -2.16 12.34 6.82
N ASN A 52 -3.12 11.52 6.39
CA ASN A 52 -3.06 10.06 6.49
C ASN A 52 -1.85 9.51 5.75
N ILE A 53 -1.49 10.04 4.58
CA ILE A 53 -0.30 9.61 3.84
C ILE A 53 0.99 10.02 4.55
N SER A 54 1.04 11.25 5.06
CA SER A 54 2.22 11.74 5.78
C SER A 54 2.49 10.96 7.07
N ASN A 55 1.44 10.50 7.76
CA ASN A 55 1.55 9.72 8.99
C ASN A 55 1.69 8.22 8.74
N ASN A 56 0.89 7.67 7.82
CA ASN A 56 0.82 6.24 7.50
C ASN A 56 0.33 6.02 6.06
N ALA A 57 1.23 6.22 5.09
CA ALA A 57 0.97 5.99 3.66
C ALA A 57 0.34 4.62 3.37
N GLN A 58 0.79 3.56 4.03
CA GLN A 58 0.22 2.23 3.82
C GLN A 58 -1.22 2.14 4.32
N GLY A 59 -1.50 2.66 5.52
CA GLY A 59 -2.84 2.73 6.08
C GLY A 59 -3.79 3.52 5.20
N ALA A 60 -3.32 4.67 4.68
CA ALA A 60 -4.10 5.51 3.76
C ALA A 60 -4.45 4.80 2.45
N ILE A 61 -3.51 4.05 1.86
CA ILE A 61 -3.77 3.26 0.65
C ILE A 61 -4.80 2.15 0.92
N VAL A 62 -4.64 1.42 2.03
CA VAL A 62 -5.57 0.34 2.39
C VAL A 62 -6.97 0.89 2.65
N ASP A 63 -7.08 1.99 3.39
CA ASP A 63 -8.33 2.68 3.69
C ASP A 63 -9.00 3.21 2.40
N PHE A 64 -8.23 3.84 1.52
CA PHE A 64 -8.69 4.24 0.19
C PHE A 64 -9.25 3.05 -0.62
N LEU A 65 -8.46 1.98 -0.80
CA LEU A 65 -8.89 0.80 -1.55
C LEU A 65 -10.09 0.11 -0.90
N THR A 66 -10.20 0.12 0.43
CA THR A 66 -11.36 -0.42 1.15
C THR A 66 -12.62 0.37 0.82
N ARG A 67 -12.54 1.70 0.80
CA ARG A 67 -13.68 2.56 0.44
C ARG A 67 -14.09 2.37 -1.01
N ILE A 68 -13.14 2.26 -1.94
CA ILE A 68 -13.44 1.94 -3.35
C ILE A 68 -14.12 0.58 -3.46
N LYS A 69 -13.70 -0.42 -2.67
CA LYS A 69 -14.32 -1.76 -2.69
C LYS A 69 -15.81 -1.73 -2.30
N ASP A 70 -16.21 -0.80 -1.44
CA ASP A 70 -17.61 -0.61 -1.01
C ASP A 70 -18.45 0.25 -1.98
N VAL A 71 -17.84 0.90 -2.98
CA VAL A 71 -18.56 1.57 -4.08
C VAL A 71 -19.18 0.53 -5.01
N ALA A 72 -20.41 0.80 -5.48
CA ALA A 72 -21.10 -0.04 -6.45
C ALA A 72 -20.26 -0.24 -7.72
N ASP A 73 -20.23 -1.47 -8.26
CA ASP A 73 -19.34 -1.81 -9.39
C ASP A 73 -19.62 -0.99 -10.66
N ASP A 74 -20.86 -0.54 -10.86
CA ASP A 74 -21.22 0.34 -11.98
C ASP A 74 -20.68 1.78 -11.82
N GLU A 75 -20.46 2.24 -10.60
CA GLU A 75 -19.92 3.57 -10.31
C GLU A 75 -18.39 3.56 -10.14
N LYS A 76 -17.82 2.43 -9.73
CA LYS A 76 -16.40 2.26 -9.40
C LYS A 76 -15.47 2.68 -10.55
N LEU A 77 -15.75 2.24 -11.78
CA LEU A 77 -14.92 2.59 -12.94
C LEU A 77 -14.98 4.09 -13.27
N GLY A 78 -16.16 4.71 -13.16
CA GLY A 78 -16.32 6.15 -13.38
C GLY A 78 -15.61 6.98 -12.31
N LEU A 79 -15.72 6.55 -11.05
CA LEU A 79 -15.05 7.16 -9.92
C LEU A 79 -13.52 7.08 -10.07
N LEU A 80 -12.98 5.89 -10.33
CA LEU A 80 -11.55 5.69 -10.56
C LEU A 80 -11.05 6.45 -11.80
N SER A 81 -11.83 6.52 -12.87
CA SER A 81 -11.49 7.31 -14.06
C SER A 81 -11.40 8.81 -13.75
N ASN A 82 -12.28 9.33 -12.89
CA ASN A 82 -12.22 10.72 -12.46
C ASN A 82 -11.00 11.02 -11.59
N MET A 83 -10.49 10.03 -10.86
CA MET A 83 -9.36 10.19 -9.96
C MET A 83 -8.00 9.96 -10.65
N PHE A 84 -7.90 8.87 -11.41
CA PHE A 84 -6.63 8.38 -11.95
C PHE A 84 -6.50 8.66 -13.45
N GLY A 85 -7.64 8.76 -14.16
CA GLY A 85 -7.69 8.72 -15.61
C GLY A 85 -7.97 7.30 -16.10
N GLN A 86 -8.41 7.16 -17.35
CA GLN A 86 -8.81 5.86 -17.90
C GLN A 86 -7.63 4.88 -18.02
N GLU A 87 -6.40 5.39 -18.16
CA GLU A 87 -5.18 4.57 -18.28
C GLU A 87 -4.84 3.80 -17.01
N ASP A 88 -5.08 4.41 -15.85
CA ASP A 88 -4.74 3.86 -14.54
C ASP A 88 -5.97 3.28 -13.81
N ALA A 89 -7.19 3.61 -14.25
CA ALA A 89 -8.43 3.20 -13.59
C ALA A 89 -8.59 1.68 -13.57
N ASP A 90 -8.26 0.99 -14.67
CA ASP A 90 -8.34 -0.47 -14.76
C ASP A 90 -7.36 -1.15 -13.81
N ASP A 91 -6.13 -0.63 -13.70
CA ASP A 91 -5.09 -1.15 -12.83
C ASP A 91 -5.46 -0.97 -11.34
N VAL A 92 -6.01 0.20 -10.98
CA VAL A 92 -6.48 0.48 -9.62
C VAL A 92 -7.75 -0.33 -9.28
N ALA A 93 -8.64 -0.55 -10.25
CA ALA A 93 -9.81 -1.41 -10.07
C ALA A 93 -9.40 -2.86 -9.79
N LEU A 94 -8.44 -3.40 -10.57
CA LEU A 94 -7.91 -4.74 -10.35
C LEU A 94 -7.24 -4.86 -8.97
N LEU A 95 -6.44 -3.87 -8.57
CA LEU A 95 -5.82 -3.85 -7.25
C LEU A 95 -6.85 -3.82 -6.11
N THR A 96 -7.98 -3.14 -6.31
CA THR A 96 -9.08 -3.09 -5.33
C THR A 96 -9.75 -4.46 -5.16
N VAL A 97 -9.96 -5.19 -6.25
CA VAL A 97 -10.49 -6.57 -6.19
C VAL A 97 -9.50 -7.49 -5.46
N GLU A 98 -8.20 -7.30 -5.72
CA GLU A 98 -7.11 -8.06 -5.12
C GLU A 98 -6.63 -7.50 -3.77
N LEU A 99 -7.42 -6.64 -3.09
CA LEU A 99 -7.04 -5.96 -1.85
C LEU A 99 -6.60 -6.94 -0.74
N HIS A 100 -7.22 -8.12 -0.68
CA HIS A 100 -6.81 -9.18 0.23
C HIS A 100 -5.37 -9.63 -0.04
N ASN A 101 -5.03 -9.91 -1.30
CA ASN A 101 -3.69 -10.33 -1.69
C ASN A 101 -2.66 -9.21 -1.49
N TYR A 102 -3.04 -7.96 -1.73
CA TYR A 102 -2.20 -6.79 -1.42
C TYR A 102 -1.90 -6.68 0.07
N THR A 103 -2.92 -6.70 0.93
CA THR A 103 -2.74 -6.58 2.39
C THR A 103 -1.95 -7.75 2.97
N ASP A 104 -2.18 -8.98 2.49
CA ASP A 104 -1.38 -10.14 2.86
C ASP A 104 0.07 -10.00 2.40
N ALA A 105 0.32 -9.55 1.17
CA ALA A 105 1.68 -9.34 0.67
C ALA A 105 2.46 -8.32 1.50
N ILE A 106 1.85 -7.18 1.87
CA ILE A 106 2.52 -6.18 2.70
C ILE A 106 2.71 -6.68 4.14
N LYS A 107 1.74 -7.40 4.71
CA LYS A 107 1.89 -8.04 6.02
C LYS A 107 3.06 -9.01 6.03
N ASN A 108 3.17 -9.87 5.02
CA ASN A 108 4.28 -10.80 4.85
C ASN A 108 5.62 -10.08 4.66
N LEU A 109 5.67 -8.93 3.97
CA LEU A 109 6.87 -8.10 3.86
C LEU A 109 7.26 -7.47 5.20
N ALA A 110 6.30 -6.92 5.95
CA ALA A 110 6.52 -6.33 7.27
C ALA A 110 6.93 -7.40 8.31
N ASP A 111 6.36 -8.60 8.24
CA ASP A 111 6.77 -9.73 9.05
C ASP A 111 8.17 -10.20 8.65
N LYS A 112 8.52 -10.25 7.36
CA LYS A 112 9.88 -10.56 6.90
C LYS A 112 10.91 -9.51 7.34
N THR A 113 10.59 -8.22 7.33
CA THR A 113 11.51 -7.17 7.82
C THR A 113 11.65 -7.19 9.34
N LYS A 114 10.56 -7.44 10.08
CA LYS A 114 10.59 -7.69 11.53
C LYS A 114 11.37 -8.96 11.88
N TYR A 115 11.22 -10.03 11.10
CA TYR A 115 11.91 -11.31 11.30
C TYR A 115 13.39 -11.22 10.92
N ALA A 116 13.73 -10.49 9.86
CA ALA A 116 15.11 -10.16 9.50
C ALA A 116 15.77 -9.29 10.58
N GLY A 117 15.09 -8.25 11.08
CA GLY A 117 15.59 -7.41 12.18
C GLY A 117 15.74 -8.17 13.50
N SER A 118 14.83 -9.10 13.80
CA SER A 118 14.89 -9.93 15.01
C SER A 118 16.03 -10.95 14.96
N LYS A 119 16.34 -11.53 13.79
CA LYS A 119 17.51 -12.40 13.62
C LYS A 119 18.83 -11.64 13.75
N THR A 120 18.92 -10.43 13.20
CA THR A 120 20.11 -9.56 13.39
C THR A 120 20.28 -9.15 14.85
N ARG A 121 19.18 -8.87 15.56
CA ARG A 121 19.21 -8.56 17.00
C ARG A 121 19.62 -9.75 17.86
N GLU A 122 19.18 -10.97 17.52
CA GLU A 122 19.58 -12.18 18.25
C GLU A 122 21.05 -12.52 18.01
N ILE A 123 21.57 -12.30 16.79
CA ILE A 123 23.02 -12.39 16.50
C ILE A 123 23.79 -11.30 17.26
N GLU A 124 23.30 -10.06 17.32
CA GLU A 124 24.00 -8.99 18.04
C GLU A 124 24.01 -9.21 19.56
N ILE A 125 22.91 -9.72 20.14
CA ILE A 125 22.85 -10.10 21.56
C ILE A 125 23.78 -11.28 21.86
N ARG A 126 23.83 -12.30 20.99
CA ARG A 126 24.77 -13.44 21.12
C ARG A 126 26.23 -13.02 20.93
N SER A 127 26.53 -12.10 20.01
CA SER A 127 27.89 -11.57 19.83
C SER A 127 28.32 -10.71 21.04
N LYS A 128 27.41 -9.92 21.63
CA LYS A 128 27.70 -9.15 22.85
C LYS A 128 27.87 -10.03 24.10
N THR A 129 27.13 -11.14 24.23
CA THR A 129 27.34 -12.09 25.34
C THR A 129 28.55 -12.98 25.16
N THR A 130 28.93 -13.32 23.92
CA THR A 130 30.15 -14.10 23.66
C THR A 130 31.41 -13.25 23.86
N ALA A 131 31.36 -11.94 23.59
CA ALA A 131 32.45 -11.01 23.91
C ALA A 131 32.64 -10.79 25.42
N ASN A 132 31.59 -10.93 26.23
CA ASN A 132 31.66 -10.76 27.70
C ASN A 132 32.14 -12.00 28.48
N MET A 133 32.48 -13.11 27.80
CA MET A 133 33.02 -14.32 28.45
C MET A 133 34.54 -14.48 28.23
N ARG A 134 35.26 -13.40 27.92
CA ARG A 134 36.72 -13.44 27.71
C ARG A 134 37.45 -12.31 28.43
N THR A 135 37.17 -12.14 29.71
CA THR A 135 38.09 -11.49 30.66
C THR A 135 37.82 -12.07 32.04
N LEU A 136 38.38 -13.25 32.32
CA LEU A 136 38.60 -13.81 33.66
C LEU A 136 39.39 -15.12 33.49
N PHE A 137 40.64 -14.99 33.07
CA PHE A 137 41.76 -15.87 33.44
C PHE A 137 43.03 -15.02 33.39
#